data_AF-A0A6G1SN37-F1
#
_entry.id   AF-A0A6G1SN37-F1
#
_cell.length_a   1.000
_cell.length_b   1.000
_cell.length_c   1.000
_cell.angle_alpha   90.00
_cell.angle_beta   90.00
_cell.angle_gamma   90.00
#
_symmetry.space_group_name_H-M   'P 1'
#
loop_
_entity.id
_entity.type
_entity.pdbx_description
1 polymer ?
#
loop_
_entity_poly.entity_id
_entity_poly.type
_entity_poly.pdbx_seq_one_letter_code
_entity_poly.pdbx_strand_id
1 'polypeptide(L)'
;SSCGLTSGRSSNASQISQQQQLNAQQQGDTTTVSVPATAANLGADLQGDRRLVMSQQKMNLICMIQFATSLMSALNGINKQSFQVFKLRVGVNTGPVVAGIIGAQRPFYDIWGDCVNIASRMESLGEVGRIQVEERTAKLLAECLCSETYAIEKRGPIDVKGKGGMVTYFVDKRQPQSPLPQQQPQQQQFQQDRICPAHEVSDRG
;
A
#
# COMPACT_ATOMS: atom_id res chain seq x y z
N SER A 1 20.14 -28.84 -13.15
CA SER A 1 19.77 -28.82 -11.73
C SER A 1 19.38 -27.40 -11.34
N SER A 2 18.09 -27.18 -11.14
CA SER A 2 17.48 -25.88 -10.84
C SER A 2 17.64 -25.53 -9.36
N CYS A 3 18.34 -24.43 -9.05
CA CYS A 3 18.24 -23.80 -7.73
C CYS A 3 17.17 -22.72 -7.78
N GLY A 4 16.09 -22.95 -7.04
CA GLY A 4 14.94 -22.06 -6.93
C GLY A 4 15.27 -20.78 -6.17
N LEU A 5 14.86 -19.65 -6.75
CA LEU A 5 14.80 -18.35 -6.10
C LEU A 5 13.51 -18.29 -5.27
N THR A 6 13.59 -18.64 -3.99
CA THR A 6 12.45 -18.49 -3.08
C THR A 6 12.36 -17.05 -2.57
N SER A 7 11.20 -16.46 -2.80
CA SER A 7 10.58 -15.33 -2.10
C SER A 7 11.07 -15.11 -0.65
N GLY A 8 11.73 -13.98 -0.38
CA GLY A 8 12.25 -13.72 0.97
C GLY A 8 12.38 -12.24 1.38
N ARG A 9 11.73 -11.29 0.70
CA ARG A 9 11.96 -9.86 0.97
C ARG A 9 10.84 -9.08 1.68
N SER A 10 9.59 -9.57 1.76
CA SER A 10 8.50 -8.78 2.39
C SER A 10 8.30 -9.00 3.90
N SER A 11 9.11 -9.83 4.55
CA SER A 11 8.99 -10.12 5.99
C SER A 11 9.84 -9.23 6.90
N ASN A 12 10.81 -8.51 6.35
CA ASN A 12 11.83 -7.86 7.17
C ASN A 12 11.31 -6.62 7.90
N ALA A 13 10.45 -5.80 7.29
CA ALA A 13 9.95 -4.58 7.95
C ALA A 13 9.13 -4.88 9.21
N SER A 14 8.21 -5.85 9.15
CA SER A 14 7.39 -6.24 10.31
C SER A 14 8.21 -6.93 11.40
N GLN A 15 9.25 -7.68 11.03
CA GLN A 15 10.17 -8.32 11.98
C GLN A 15 11.12 -7.30 12.63
N ILE A 16 11.57 -6.29 11.87
CA ILE A 16 12.39 -5.19 12.38
C ILE A 16 11.60 -4.37 13.40
N SER A 17 10.35 -3.99 13.11
CA SER A 17 9.51 -3.27 14.08
C SER A 17 9.18 -4.12 15.32
N GLN A 18 8.94 -5.44 15.18
CA GLN A 18 8.72 -6.33 16.33
C GLN A 18 9.99 -6.54 17.17
N GLN A 19 11.16 -6.67 16.54
CA GLN A 19 12.44 -6.80 17.25
C GLN A 19 12.81 -5.48 17.93
N GLN A 20 12.55 -4.33 17.30
CA GLN A 20 12.73 -3.00 17.89
C GLN A 20 11.80 -2.80 19.09
N GLN A 21 10.57 -3.30 19.05
CA GLN A 21 9.65 -3.30 20.18
C GLN A 21 10.18 -4.13 21.36
N LEU A 22 10.65 -5.36 21.11
CA LEU A 22 11.24 -6.22 22.14
C LEU A 22 12.51 -5.63 22.75
N ASN A 23 13.31 -4.94 21.95
CA ASN A 23 14.54 -4.29 22.39
C ASN A 23 14.26 -3.00 23.19
N ALA A 24 13.25 -2.21 22.80
CA ALA A 24 12.83 -1.02 23.54
C ALA A 24 12.25 -1.37 24.92
N GLN A 25 11.53 -2.49 25.04
CA GLN A 25 11.02 -3.00 26.32
C GLN A 25 12.12 -3.47 27.27
N GLN A 26 13.24 -3.98 26.75
CA GLN A 26 14.36 -4.49 27.56
C GLN A 26 15.34 -3.40 28.01
N GLN A 27 15.36 -2.23 27.37
CA GLN A 27 16.35 -1.18 27.63
C GLN A 27 15.94 -0.15 28.69
N GLY A 28 14.72 -0.19 29.25
CA GLY A 28 14.30 0.75 30.31
C GLY A 28 14.19 2.23 29.89
N ASP A 29 14.72 2.61 28.72
CA ASP A 29 14.74 3.97 28.15
C ASP A 29 13.47 4.29 27.34
N THR A 30 12.32 3.79 27.79
CA THR A 30 11.04 4.32 27.27
C THR A 30 10.71 5.56 28.09
N THR A 31 11.16 6.73 27.63
CA THR A 31 10.52 7.99 28.04
C THR A 31 9.10 7.96 27.48
N THR A 32 8.22 7.29 28.22
CA THR A 32 6.79 7.33 27.97
C THR A 32 6.42 8.78 28.22
N VAL A 33 6.24 9.55 27.16
CA VAL A 33 5.38 10.73 27.27
C VAL A 33 4.00 10.16 27.53
N SER A 34 3.70 9.97 28.81
CA SER A 34 2.35 9.73 29.28
C SER A 34 1.56 10.93 28.82
N VAL A 35 0.85 10.78 27.70
CA VAL A 35 -0.30 11.62 27.43
C VAL A 35 -1.13 11.52 28.71
N PRO A 36 -1.36 12.63 29.45
CA PRO A 36 -2.00 12.54 30.74
C PRO A 36 -3.30 11.76 30.56
N ALA A 37 -3.43 10.69 31.33
CA ALA A 37 -4.67 9.95 31.48
C ALA A 37 -5.67 10.84 32.24
N THR A 38 -6.10 11.95 31.64
CA THR A 38 -7.23 12.76 32.10
C THR A 38 -8.52 12.06 31.68
N ALA A 39 -8.70 10.82 32.13
CA ALA A 39 -9.95 10.08 31.96
C ALA A 39 -10.29 9.18 33.17
N ALA A 40 -9.64 9.40 34.31
CA ALA A 40 -9.98 8.77 35.58
C ALA A 40 -10.77 9.75 36.46
N ASN A 41 -11.98 10.12 36.00
CA ASN A 41 -13.12 10.68 36.73
C ASN A 41 -13.87 11.65 35.82
N LEU A 42 -14.96 11.18 35.20
CA LEU A 42 -16.13 12.00 34.84
C LEU A 42 -17.20 11.02 34.30
N GLY A 43 -18.00 10.50 35.23
CA GLY A 43 -19.30 9.94 34.89
C GLY A 43 -20.21 11.09 34.47
N ALA A 44 -20.59 11.09 33.19
CA ALA A 44 -21.47 12.01 32.44
C ALA A 44 -20.72 12.59 31.22
N ASP A 45 -21.30 12.45 30.03
CA ASP A 45 -20.90 13.03 28.72
C ASP A 45 -20.09 12.16 27.72
N LEU A 46 -20.05 10.84 27.88
CA LEU A 46 -19.37 9.90 26.96
C LEU A 46 -20.00 9.77 25.54
N GLN A 47 -21.17 10.36 25.27
CA GLN A 47 -21.80 10.30 23.94
C GLN A 47 -21.26 11.35 22.95
N GLY A 48 -20.88 12.55 23.43
CA GLY A 48 -20.42 13.65 22.57
C GLY A 48 -19.03 13.41 21.99
N ASP A 49 -18.14 12.86 22.81
CA ASP A 49 -16.74 12.64 22.46
C ASP A 49 -16.56 11.49 21.43
N ARG A 50 -17.33 10.41 21.58
CA ARG A 50 -17.33 9.29 20.62
C ARG A 50 -17.74 9.73 19.21
N ARG A 51 -18.68 10.65 19.06
CA ARG A 51 -19.15 11.11 17.74
C ARG A 51 -18.06 11.88 17.01
N LEU A 52 -17.30 12.70 17.75
CA LEU A 52 -16.20 13.50 17.23
C LEU A 52 -15.01 12.62 16.83
N VAL A 53 -14.59 11.69 17.70
CA VAL A 53 -13.51 10.72 17.39
C VAL A 53 -13.85 9.85 16.18
N MET A 54 -15.09 9.39 16.06
CA MET A 54 -15.55 8.62 14.90
C MET A 54 -15.52 9.45 13.61
N SER A 55 -15.84 10.75 13.68
CA SER A 55 -15.76 11.64 12.51
C SER A 55 -14.31 11.86 12.05
N GLN A 56 -13.36 12.00 12.99
CA GLN A 56 -11.94 12.14 12.65
C GLN A 56 -11.36 10.86 12.04
N GLN A 57 -11.72 9.69 12.58
CA GLN A 57 -11.30 8.40 12.02
C GLN A 57 -11.79 8.21 10.58
N LYS A 58 -13.05 8.56 10.30
CA LYS A 58 -13.60 8.52 8.94
C LYS A 58 -12.88 9.48 8.00
N MET A 59 -12.61 10.71 8.44
CA MET A 59 -11.87 11.70 7.65
C MET A 59 -10.44 11.22 7.33
N ASN A 60 -9.71 10.73 8.33
CA ASN A 60 -8.35 10.19 8.14
C ASN A 60 -8.35 9.05 7.13
N LEU A 61 -9.32 8.14 7.25
CA LEU A 61 -9.46 7.02 6.33
C LEU A 61 -9.73 7.48 4.88
N ILE A 62 -10.61 8.46 4.68
CA ILE A 62 -10.87 9.05 3.35
C ILE A 62 -9.59 9.63 2.77
N CYS A 63 -8.85 10.44 3.55
CA CYS A 63 -7.59 11.03 3.12
C CYS A 63 -6.58 9.96 2.70
N MET A 64 -6.46 8.86 3.45
CA MET A 64 -5.54 7.76 3.13
C MET A 64 -5.92 7.06 1.82
N ILE A 65 -7.20 6.82 1.54
CA ILE A 65 -7.64 6.22 0.27
C ILE A 65 -7.42 7.18 -0.91
N GLN A 66 -7.72 8.46 -0.73
CA GLN A 66 -7.46 9.49 -1.75
C GLN A 66 -5.97 9.61 -2.06
N PHE A 67 -5.12 9.58 -1.03
CA PHE A 67 -3.67 9.57 -1.17
C PHE A 67 -3.19 8.33 -1.93
N ALA A 68 -3.61 7.13 -1.52
CA ALA A 68 -3.24 5.88 -2.18
C ALA A 68 -3.62 5.88 -3.68
N THR A 69 -4.82 6.36 -4.00
CA THR A 69 -5.26 6.43 -5.40
C THR A 69 -4.48 7.47 -6.20
N SER A 70 -4.14 8.60 -5.58
CA SER A 70 -3.32 9.64 -6.21
C SER A 70 -1.91 9.12 -6.50
N LEU A 71 -1.36 8.32 -5.58
CA LEU A 71 -0.07 7.66 -5.76
C LEU A 71 -0.08 6.67 -6.93
N MET A 72 -1.14 5.86 -7.07
CA MET A 72 -1.31 4.97 -8.22
C MET A 72 -1.38 5.76 -9.54
N SER A 73 -2.09 6.89 -9.55
CA SER A 73 -2.21 7.76 -10.72
C SER A 73 -0.88 8.41 -11.10
N ALA A 74 -0.12 8.88 -10.11
CA ALA A 74 1.22 9.44 -10.31
C ALA A 74 2.19 8.38 -10.86
N LEU A 75 2.15 7.18 -10.32
CA LEU A 75 2.97 6.06 -10.79
C LEU A 75 2.63 5.66 -12.23
N ASN A 76 1.35 5.73 -12.63
CA ASN A 76 0.97 5.57 -14.03
C ASN A 76 1.55 6.68 -14.93
N GLY A 77 1.68 7.91 -14.43
CA GLY A 77 2.38 8.99 -15.12
C GLY A 77 3.86 8.68 -15.33
N ILE A 78 4.54 8.21 -14.27
CA ILE A 78 5.95 7.82 -14.31
C ILE A 78 6.17 6.65 -15.29
N ASN A 79 5.28 5.65 -15.28
CA ASN A 79 5.34 4.52 -16.22
C ASN A 79 5.23 4.93 -17.69
N LYS A 80 4.56 6.06 -18.00
CA LYS A 80 4.48 6.57 -19.39
C LYS A 80 5.77 7.26 -19.84
N GLN A 81 6.53 7.81 -18.89
CA GLN A 81 7.76 8.57 -19.17
C GLN A 81 9.03 7.73 -18.98
N SER A 82 8.90 6.52 -18.42
CA SER A 82 10.01 5.62 -18.15
C SER A 82 9.91 4.37 -19.01
N PHE A 83 11.07 3.77 -19.30
CA PHE A 83 11.16 2.48 -20.01
C PHE A 83 10.92 1.27 -19.09
N GLN A 84 10.38 1.50 -17.89
CA GLN A 84 10.15 0.49 -16.86
C GLN A 84 8.69 0.49 -16.44
N VAL A 85 8.18 -0.68 -16.06
CA VAL A 85 6.80 -0.83 -15.56
C VAL A 85 6.83 -1.01 -14.05
N PHE A 86 6.68 0.10 -13.34
CA PHE A 86 6.48 0.07 -11.90
C PHE A 86 5.08 -0.44 -11.58
N LYS A 87 4.97 -1.19 -10.48
CA LYS A 87 3.77 -1.87 -10.03
C LYS A 87 3.61 -1.63 -8.55
N LEU A 88 2.47 -1.11 -8.13
CA LEU A 88 2.18 -0.78 -6.74
C LEU A 88 1.17 -1.77 -6.15
N ARG A 89 1.36 -2.16 -4.90
CA ARG A 89 0.35 -2.80 -4.06
C ARG A 89 0.12 -1.92 -2.85
N VAL A 90 -1.13 -1.80 -2.41
CA VAL A 90 -1.46 -1.00 -1.22
C VAL A 90 -2.38 -1.82 -0.32
N GLY A 91 -2.01 -1.92 0.96
CA GLY A 91 -2.86 -2.48 2.01
C GLY A 91 -3.26 -1.40 3.00
N VAL A 92 -4.55 -1.31 3.31
CA VAL A 92 -5.08 -0.35 4.31
C VAL A 92 -5.87 -1.10 5.36
N ASN A 93 -5.68 -0.72 6.62
CA ASN A 93 -6.47 -1.22 7.73
C ASN A 93 -6.74 -0.11 8.76
N THR A 94 -7.77 -0.30 9.58
CA THR A 94 -8.18 0.64 10.64
C THR A 94 -8.34 -0.07 11.98
N GLY A 95 -7.72 0.46 13.01
CA GLY A 95 -7.77 -0.12 14.35
C GLY A 95 -6.90 0.65 15.34
N PRO A 96 -6.90 0.22 16.61
CA PRO A 96 -6.03 0.81 17.62
C PRO A 96 -4.56 0.54 17.30
N VAL A 97 -3.72 1.54 17.54
CA VAL A 97 -2.26 1.49 17.37
C VAL A 97 -1.58 2.17 18.55
N VAL A 98 -0.33 1.79 18.80
CA VAL A 98 0.56 2.43 19.75
C VAL A 98 1.61 3.19 18.96
N ALA A 99 1.84 4.45 19.29
CA ALA A 99 2.88 5.27 18.69
C ALA A 99 3.87 5.71 19.76
N GLY A 100 5.13 5.84 19.40
CA GLY A 100 6.16 6.25 20.36
C GLY A 100 7.48 6.61 19.71
N ILE A 101 8.42 7.01 20.55
CA ILE A 101 9.80 7.32 20.17
C ILE A 101 10.67 6.17 20.66
N ILE A 102 11.49 5.59 19.79
CA ILE A 102 12.51 4.60 20.13
C ILE A 102 13.89 5.25 20.09
N GLY A 103 14.71 4.94 21.09
CA GLY A 103 16.15 5.24 21.10
C GLY A 103 16.50 6.49 21.90
N ALA A 104 17.48 6.35 22.79
CA ALA A 104 17.93 7.44 23.66
C ALA A 104 18.85 8.46 22.95
N GLN A 105 19.78 7.98 22.11
CA GLN A 105 20.77 8.83 21.45
C GLN A 105 20.30 9.37 20.10
N ARG A 106 19.41 8.64 19.43
CA ARG A 106 18.80 9.03 18.15
C ARG A 106 17.33 8.65 18.21
N PRO A 107 16.45 9.58 18.63
CA PRO A 107 15.03 9.29 18.75
C PRO A 107 14.42 9.07 17.36
N PHE A 108 13.73 7.94 17.18
CA PHE A 108 12.97 7.60 15.97
C PHE A 108 11.50 7.43 16.32
N TYR A 109 10.62 8.12 15.61
CA TYR A 109 9.17 7.92 15.76
C TYR A 109 8.73 6.70 14.95
N ASP A 110 7.96 5.82 15.58
CA ASP A 110 7.41 4.63 14.92
C ASP A 110 6.07 4.21 15.56
N ILE A 111 5.31 3.39 14.83
CA ILE A 111 3.96 2.95 15.17
C ILE A 111 3.88 1.41 15.15
N TRP A 112 3.22 0.85 16.15
CA TRP A 112 3.07 -0.60 16.33
C TRP A 112 1.64 -0.98 16.67
N GLY A 113 1.34 -2.27 16.47
CA GLY A 113 0.08 -2.86 16.86
C GLY A 113 -0.42 -3.87 15.85
N ASP A 114 -1.44 -4.61 16.26
CA ASP A 114 -2.08 -5.62 15.43
C ASP A 114 -2.67 -5.02 14.13
N CYS A 115 -3.18 -3.79 14.20
CA CYS A 115 -3.68 -3.07 13.03
C CYS A 115 -2.61 -2.90 11.95
N VAL A 116 -1.37 -2.53 12.33
CA VAL A 116 -0.23 -2.34 11.40
C VAL A 116 0.20 -3.68 10.80
N ASN A 117 0.21 -4.75 11.61
CA ASN A 117 0.49 -6.09 11.12
C ASN A 117 -0.54 -6.52 10.06
N ILE A 118 -1.84 -6.35 10.33
CA ILE A 118 -2.90 -6.68 9.37
C ILE A 118 -2.77 -5.83 8.09
N ALA A 119 -2.51 -4.52 8.19
CA ALA A 119 -2.30 -3.65 7.03
C ALA A 119 -1.14 -4.15 6.15
N SER A 120 -0.01 -4.51 6.76
CA SER A 120 1.14 -5.08 6.06
C SER A 120 0.82 -6.42 5.38
N ARG A 121 -0.07 -7.23 5.97
CA ARG A 121 -0.59 -8.45 5.32
C ARG A 121 -1.53 -8.13 4.16
N MET A 122 -2.38 -7.12 4.28
CA MET A 122 -3.24 -6.70 3.16
C MET A 122 -2.41 -6.22 1.97
N GLU A 123 -1.27 -5.58 2.19
CA GLU A 123 -0.34 -5.19 1.13
C GLU A 123 0.39 -6.41 0.53
N SER A 124 0.96 -7.27 1.40
CA SER A 124 1.78 -8.41 0.98
C SER A 124 0.98 -9.48 0.26
N LEU A 125 -0.27 -9.73 0.68
CA LEU A 125 -1.21 -10.67 0.07
C LEU A 125 -2.08 -10.00 -1.02
N GLY A 126 -1.86 -8.70 -1.25
CA GLY A 126 -2.62 -7.87 -2.17
C GLY A 126 -2.33 -8.13 -3.63
N GLU A 127 -3.26 -7.74 -4.47
CA GLU A 127 -3.09 -7.76 -5.92
C GLU A 127 -2.42 -6.49 -6.42
N VAL A 128 -1.57 -6.63 -7.44
CA VAL A 128 -0.87 -5.51 -8.04
C VAL A 128 -1.86 -4.56 -8.71
N GLY A 129 -1.70 -3.27 -8.45
CA GLY A 129 -2.53 -2.20 -8.99
C GLY A 129 -3.86 -2.00 -8.25
N ARG A 130 -4.08 -2.73 -7.15
CA ARG A 130 -5.31 -2.65 -6.34
C ARG A 130 -4.98 -2.19 -4.92
N ILE A 131 -5.97 -1.56 -4.27
CA ILE A 131 -5.95 -1.27 -2.84
C ILE A 131 -6.74 -2.38 -2.14
N GLN A 132 -6.12 -3.08 -1.20
CA GLN A 132 -6.78 -4.13 -0.43
C GLN A 132 -7.04 -3.68 1.01
N VAL A 133 -8.24 -4.02 1.52
CA VAL A 133 -8.67 -3.72 2.87
C VAL A 133 -9.34 -4.91 3.55
N GLU A 134 -9.32 -4.90 4.88
CA GLU A 134 -10.07 -5.83 5.73
C GLU A 134 -11.57 -5.49 5.72
N GLU A 135 -12.42 -6.47 6.05
CA GLU A 135 -13.88 -6.31 6.15
C GLU A 135 -14.31 -5.12 7.03
N ARG A 136 -13.69 -4.94 8.21
CA ARG A 136 -14.04 -3.81 9.09
C ARG A 136 -13.80 -2.46 8.41
N THR A 137 -12.65 -2.29 7.77
CA THR A 137 -12.31 -1.06 7.05
C THR A 137 -13.21 -0.86 5.84
N ALA A 138 -13.53 -1.92 5.10
CA ALA A 138 -14.46 -1.85 3.97
C ALA A 138 -15.84 -1.32 4.37
N LYS A 139 -16.39 -1.76 5.51
CA LYS A 139 -17.66 -1.27 6.04
C LYS A 139 -17.61 0.22 6.36
N LEU A 140 -16.55 0.68 7.02
CA LEU A 140 -16.35 2.11 7.32
C LEU A 140 -16.23 2.94 6.04
N LEU A 141 -15.54 2.43 5.03
CA LEU A 141 -15.42 3.08 3.72
C LEU A 141 -16.76 3.16 3.01
N ALA A 142 -17.58 2.11 3.06
CA ALA A 142 -18.92 2.12 2.47
C ALA A 142 -19.84 3.16 3.12
N GLU A 143 -19.65 3.46 4.41
CA GLU A 143 -20.40 4.50 5.12
C GLU A 143 -19.92 5.93 4.83
N CYS A 144 -18.64 6.12 4.45
CA CYS A 144 -18.04 7.46 4.38
C CYS A 144 -17.63 7.91 2.96
N LEU A 145 -17.40 6.98 2.04
CA LEU A 145 -17.07 7.30 0.65
C LEU A 145 -18.32 7.35 -0.22
N CYS A 146 -18.33 8.29 -1.17
CA CYS A 146 -19.34 8.33 -2.21
C CYS A 146 -19.21 7.09 -3.11
N SER A 147 -20.27 6.29 -3.16
CA SER A 147 -20.34 5.10 -4.02
C SER A 147 -20.18 5.44 -5.50
N GLU A 148 -20.46 6.67 -5.93
CA GLU A 148 -20.23 7.13 -7.30
C GLU A 148 -18.74 7.24 -7.66
N THR A 149 -17.90 7.58 -6.68
CA THR A 149 -16.46 7.83 -6.89
C THR A 149 -15.61 6.59 -6.65
N TYR A 150 -16.02 5.73 -5.71
CA TYR A 150 -15.26 4.55 -5.32
C TYR A 150 -16.13 3.29 -5.40
N ALA A 151 -15.56 2.23 -5.96
CA ALA A 151 -16.11 0.89 -5.94
C ALA A 151 -15.40 0.07 -4.85
N ILE A 152 -16.19 -0.64 -4.06
CA ILE A 152 -15.70 -1.59 -3.06
C ILE A 152 -16.16 -2.98 -3.48
N GLU A 153 -15.22 -3.83 -3.87
CA GLU A 153 -15.49 -5.17 -4.38
C GLU A 153 -15.06 -6.21 -3.36
N LYS A 154 -15.89 -7.23 -3.12
CA LYS A 154 -15.52 -8.32 -2.22
C LYS A 154 -14.56 -9.27 -2.94
N ARG A 155 -13.35 -9.43 -2.39
CA ARG A 155 -12.36 -10.39 -2.90
C ARG A 155 -12.69 -11.82 -2.45
N GLY A 156 -13.02 -11.98 -1.17
CA GLY A 156 -13.22 -13.27 -0.53
C GLY A 156 -12.30 -13.51 0.67
N PRO A 157 -12.35 -14.70 1.28
CA PRO A 157 -11.52 -15.04 2.42
C PRO A 157 -10.08 -15.30 1.98
N ILE A 158 -9.13 -14.73 2.72
CA ILE A 158 -7.69 -15.02 2.60
C ILE A 158 -7.16 -15.52 3.94
N ASP A 159 -6.26 -16.49 3.92
CA ASP A 159 -5.65 -16.99 5.14
C ASP A 159 -4.52 -16.06 5.58
N VAL A 160 -4.64 -15.54 6.79
CA VAL A 160 -3.65 -14.64 7.38
C VAL A 160 -3.04 -15.31 8.59
N LYS A 161 -1.70 -15.45 8.55
CA LYS A 161 -0.93 -16.09 9.61
C LYS A 161 -1.29 -15.53 10.99
N GLY A 162 -1.76 -16.39 11.88
CA GLY A 162 -2.13 -16.04 13.26
C GLY A 162 -3.50 -15.41 13.44
N LYS A 163 -4.27 -15.20 12.36
CA LYS A 163 -5.66 -14.70 12.37
C LYS A 163 -6.65 -15.68 11.74
N GLY A 164 -6.18 -16.60 10.91
CA GLY A 164 -7.02 -17.51 10.14
C GLY A 164 -7.62 -16.84 8.91
N GLY A 165 -8.74 -17.39 8.42
CA GLY A 165 -9.45 -16.87 7.26
C GLY A 165 -10.10 -15.51 7.53
N MET A 166 -9.65 -14.47 6.84
CA MET A 166 -10.21 -13.13 6.92
C MET A 166 -10.82 -12.71 5.59
N VAL A 167 -12.06 -12.18 5.61
CA VAL A 167 -12.70 -11.66 4.42
C VAL A 167 -12.09 -10.31 4.06
N THR A 168 -11.76 -10.15 2.77
CA THR A 168 -11.11 -8.96 2.26
C THR A 168 -11.85 -8.36 1.07
N TYR A 169 -11.55 -7.09 0.84
CA TYR A 169 -12.18 -6.26 -0.19
C TYR A 169 -11.13 -5.48 -0.96
N PHE A 170 -11.43 -5.19 -2.22
CA PHE A 170 -10.70 -4.25 -3.03
C PHE A 170 -11.42 -2.91 -3.06
N VAL A 171 -10.62 -1.84 -3.11
CA VAL A 171 -11.10 -0.46 -3.23
C VAL A 171 -10.49 0.14 -4.49
N ASP A 172 -11.35 0.53 -5.41
CA ASP A 172 -10.94 1.15 -6.66
C ASP A 172 -11.65 2.48 -6.85
N LYS A 173 -10.92 3.49 -7.32
CA LYS A 173 -11.55 4.72 -7.80
C LYS A 173 -12.16 4.45 -9.15
N ARG A 174 -13.44 4.76 -9.31
CA ARG A 174 -14.09 4.70 -10.60
C ARG A 174 -13.43 5.74 -11.51
N GLN A 175 -12.81 5.26 -12.59
CA GLN A 175 -12.42 6.17 -13.67
C GLN A 175 -13.66 6.44 -14.53
N PRO A 176 -13.89 7.69 -14.97
CA PRO A 176 -14.78 7.92 -16.10
C PRO A 176 -14.20 7.14 -17.28
N GLN A 177 -14.97 6.25 -17.88
CA GLN A 177 -14.47 5.35 -18.92
C GLN A 177 -13.91 6.17 -20.09
N SER A 178 -12.59 6.21 -20.22
CA SER A 178 -11.95 6.55 -21.50
C SER A 178 -11.99 5.30 -22.38
N PRO A 179 -12.42 5.38 -23.65
CA PRO A 179 -12.39 4.24 -24.57
C PRO A 179 -10.98 3.63 -24.62
N LEU A 180 -10.90 2.31 -24.51
CA LEU A 180 -9.64 1.56 -24.55
C LEU A 180 -8.84 1.91 -25.82
N PRO A 181 -7.53 2.21 -25.73
CA PRO A 181 -6.66 2.26 -26.90
C PRO A 181 -6.57 0.86 -27.51
N GLN A 182 -7.00 0.74 -28.76
CA GLN A 182 -6.80 -0.46 -29.56
C GLN A 182 -5.29 -0.74 -29.65
N GLN A 183 -4.88 -1.95 -29.25
CA GLN A 183 -3.50 -2.40 -29.39
C GLN A 183 -3.12 -2.38 -30.88
N GLN A 184 -2.19 -1.51 -31.27
CA GLN A 184 -1.58 -1.60 -32.59
C GLN A 184 -0.63 -2.80 -32.62
N PRO A 185 -0.78 -3.73 -33.58
CA PRO A 185 0.15 -4.84 -33.72
C PRO A 185 1.55 -4.32 -34.06
N GLN A 186 2.57 -4.87 -33.37
CA GLN A 186 3.98 -4.54 -33.55
C GLN A 186 4.41 -4.77 -35.00
N GLN A 187 4.69 -3.70 -35.75
CA GLN A 187 5.47 -3.81 -36.98
C GLN A 187 6.94 -3.97 -36.59
N GLN A 188 7.45 -5.19 -36.72
CA GLN A 188 8.89 -5.47 -36.73
C GLN A 188 9.53 -4.77 -37.93
N GLN A 189 10.11 -3.59 -37.73
CA GLN A 189 11.12 -3.06 -38.64
C GLN A 189 12.47 -3.68 -38.27
N PHE A 190 12.77 -4.83 -38.88
CA PHE A 190 14.14 -5.30 -38.99
C PHE A 190 14.93 -4.36 -39.91
N GLN A 191 16.17 -4.12 -39.50
CA GLN A 191 17.08 -3.07 -39.94
C GLN A 191 17.37 -3.07 -41.44
N GLN A 192 17.46 -1.85 -41.97
CA GLN A 192 18.12 -1.51 -43.23
C GLN A 192 19.58 -2.00 -43.21
N ASP A 193 19.91 -2.91 -44.12
CA ASP A 193 21.30 -3.15 -44.47
C ASP A 193 21.86 -1.89 -45.16
N ARG A 194 22.99 -1.46 -44.62
CA ARG A 194 23.74 -0.28 -45.06
C ARG A 194 24.21 -0.48 -46.49
N ILE A 195 24.03 0.58 -47.27
CA ILE A 195 24.73 0.81 -48.53
C ILE A 195 26.22 0.96 -48.22
N CYS A 196 27.07 0.14 -48.85
CA CYS A 196 28.46 0.49 -49.14
C CYS A 196 28.59 0.55 -50.68
N PRO A 197 28.95 1.69 -51.29
CA PRO A 197 29.34 1.70 -52.69
C PRO A 197 30.84 1.38 -52.77
N ALA A 198 31.18 0.24 -53.37
CA ALA A 198 32.55 -0.02 -53.82
C ALA A 198 32.65 0.40 -55.29
N HIS A 199 33.51 1.39 -55.52
CA HIS A 199 33.98 1.87 -56.80
C HIS A 199 35.14 0.96 -57.28
N GLU A 200 35.30 0.81 -58.61
CA GLU A 200 36.42 0.22 -59.40
C GLU A 200 36.13 -1.10 -60.12
N VAL A 201 36.61 -1.41 -61.33
CA VAL A 201 37.16 -0.72 -62.54
C VAL A 201 37.28 -1.87 -63.57
N SER A 202 37.12 -1.56 -64.87
CA SER A 202 37.61 -2.27 -66.08
C SER A 202 37.72 -3.81 -66.07
N ASP A 203 37.03 -4.49 -67.01
CA ASP A 203 37.78 -5.02 -68.15
C ASP A 203 36.95 -5.42 -69.37
N ARG A 204 37.57 -5.16 -70.52
CA ARG A 204 37.16 -5.59 -71.86
C ARG A 204 37.58 -7.05 -72.06
N GLY A 205 36.79 -7.80 -72.82
CA GLY A 205 37.12 -9.12 -73.34
C GLY A 205 35.96 -9.69 -74.12
#